data_AF-A0A097IIA9-F1
#
_entry.id   AF-A0A097IIA9-F1
#
_cell.length_a   1.000
_cell.length_b   1.000
_cell.length_c   1.000
_cell.angle_alpha   90.00
_cell.angle_beta   90.00
_cell.angle_gamma   90.00
#
_symmetry.space_group_name_H-M   'P 1'
#
loop_
_entity.id
_entity.type
_entity.pdbx_description
1 polymer ?
#
loop_
_entity_poly.entity_id
_entity_poly.type
_entity_poly.pdbx_seq_one_letter_code
_entity_poly.pdbx_strand_id
1 'polypeptide(L)'
;MGGVSNPPPPPGSATAPGSSKPAAPSGVSTPPPAAGSSPATTKAPAKSTSAKATTPEPKKYGRFTARQWIIGSVLGLLALIAAAALVAVATRWLLSTGPGADFIARYPGHPELPEDTPVGLPAWLSWQHFLNMLFIVLILKSGLQIRSERRPEAYWTPKFGNGKKISLTTWFHQAVDIFWVLNGFIYIVLLFATGQWKRLVPTTWDVFPHALSAVLQYLTFDWPTENGWIHYNAMQQLTYFFTVFIAAPLAIITGLRMSTLWSAKWTRLSRALPLKITRKVHVGVMVYFLVFAAIHVILVTFTGLLSNLNHMYAGRGSADPTEYAHDWTGLIVFLVSVAVIAAAAYFARPVVLAPVAKHGGEVTGR
;
A
#
# COMPACT_ATOMS: atom_id res chain seq x y z
N MET A 1 -39.28 -59.96 -44.94
CA MET A 1 -39.12 -59.27 -46.25
C MET A 1 -38.19 -58.08 -46.03
N GLY A 2 -37.15 -57.79 -46.82
CA GLY A 2 -36.02 -58.66 -47.23
C GLY A 2 -34.86 -58.50 -46.22
N GLY A 3 -33.70 -59.16 -46.29
CA GLY A 3 -32.84 -59.42 -47.47
C GLY A 3 -31.92 -58.21 -47.69
N VAL A 4 -30.58 -58.31 -47.78
CA VAL A 4 -29.69 -59.45 -48.12
C VAL A 4 -28.30 -59.31 -47.42
N SER A 5 -27.59 -60.44 -47.33
CA SER A 5 -26.17 -60.68 -46.94
C SER A 5 -25.13 -60.07 -47.92
N ASN A 6 -23.79 -60.19 -47.85
CA ASN A 6 -22.79 -61.05 -47.15
C ASN A 6 -21.37 -60.33 -47.14
N PRO A 7 -20.24 -60.93 -46.65
CA PRO A 7 -19.02 -60.19 -46.20
C PRO A 7 -17.72 -60.26 -47.11
N PRO A 8 -16.44 -60.46 -46.66
CA PRO A 8 -15.25 -59.65 -47.06
C PRO A 8 -14.11 -60.50 -47.74
N PRO A 9 -12.76 -60.26 -47.68
CA PRO A 9 -11.89 -59.07 -47.48
C PRO A 9 -10.90 -58.77 -48.68
N PRO A 10 -9.54 -58.78 -48.61
CA PRO A 10 -8.67 -57.62 -48.92
C PRO A 10 -7.68 -57.81 -50.12
N PRO A 11 -6.79 -56.82 -50.41
CA PRO A 11 -5.39 -56.82 -49.91
C PRO A 11 -4.97 -55.45 -49.33
N GLY A 12 -3.92 -55.28 -48.50
CA GLY A 12 -2.48 -55.44 -48.80
C GLY A 12 -1.96 -54.23 -49.61
N SER A 13 -0.87 -53.52 -49.30
CA SER A 13 0.20 -53.64 -48.29
C SER A 13 0.93 -52.29 -48.20
N ALA A 14 1.46 -51.87 -47.05
CA ALA A 14 2.91 -51.89 -46.84
C ALA A 14 3.29 -51.86 -45.34
N THR A 15 4.12 -52.81 -44.96
CA THR A 15 4.71 -53.02 -43.63
C THR A 15 5.97 -52.19 -43.40
N ALA A 16 6.16 -51.70 -42.16
CA ALA A 16 7.47 -51.71 -41.49
C ALA A 16 7.32 -51.55 -39.96
N PRO A 17 7.32 -52.65 -39.18
CA PRO A 17 7.39 -52.62 -37.72
C PRO A 17 8.74 -53.12 -37.16
N GLY A 18 9.04 -52.77 -35.90
CA GLY A 18 10.16 -53.30 -35.11
C GLY A 18 11.24 -52.24 -34.79
N SER A 19 11.88 -52.26 -33.61
CA SER A 19 11.73 -53.19 -32.49
C SER A 19 12.22 -52.59 -31.15
N SER A 20 11.87 -53.30 -30.09
CA SER A 20 12.11 -53.07 -28.66
C SER A 20 13.56 -52.80 -28.18
N LYS A 21 13.71 -51.77 -27.32
CA LYS A 21 14.33 -51.74 -25.97
C LYS A 21 14.74 -53.12 -25.36
N PRO A 22 15.75 -53.28 -24.43
CA PRO A 22 16.64 -52.32 -23.71
C PRO A 22 18.16 -52.68 -23.64
N ALA A 23 18.93 -51.82 -22.92
CA ALA A 23 20.09 -52.16 -22.05
C ALA A 23 21.47 -52.54 -22.64
N ALA A 24 22.50 -52.21 -21.86
CA ALA A 24 23.93 -52.56 -21.99
C ALA A 24 24.19 -54.02 -21.50
N PRO A 25 25.40 -54.63 -21.60
CA PRO A 25 26.73 -54.02 -21.86
C PRO A 25 27.72 -54.83 -22.74
N SER A 26 29.00 -54.40 -22.75
CA SER A 26 30.23 -55.20 -22.92
C SER A 26 30.54 -55.97 -24.24
N GLY A 27 31.62 -55.53 -24.91
CA GLY A 27 32.85 -56.36 -24.99
C GLY A 27 33.22 -57.12 -26.28
N VAL A 28 34.29 -56.64 -26.95
CA VAL A 28 35.43 -57.41 -27.52
C VAL A 28 35.19 -58.52 -28.58
N SER A 29 35.65 -58.30 -29.83
CA SER A 29 36.77 -59.08 -30.46
C SER A 29 37.07 -58.70 -31.94
N THR A 30 38.33 -58.89 -32.36
CA THR A 30 39.01 -58.59 -33.67
C THR A 30 39.27 -59.89 -34.47
N PRO A 31 40.24 -60.06 -35.44
CA PRO A 31 41.08 -59.19 -36.30
C PRO A 31 40.74 -59.46 -37.81
N PRO A 32 41.62 -59.72 -38.83
CA PRO A 32 43.05 -59.42 -39.19
C PRO A 32 43.15 -58.74 -40.59
N PRO A 33 44.29 -58.77 -41.38
CA PRO A 33 45.73 -58.94 -41.07
C PRO A 33 46.58 -57.66 -41.38
N ALA A 34 47.66 -57.37 -40.63
CA ALA A 34 49.10 -57.65 -40.91
C ALA A 34 49.69 -56.98 -42.18
N ALA A 35 50.90 -56.38 -42.21
CA ALA A 35 52.04 -56.29 -41.29
C ALA A 35 52.73 -54.88 -41.41
N GLY A 36 53.72 -54.44 -40.61
CA GLY A 36 54.51 -55.13 -39.57
C GLY A 36 55.27 -54.17 -38.63
N SER A 37 56.03 -54.77 -37.71
CA SER A 37 56.85 -54.20 -36.60
C SER A 37 58.03 -53.31 -37.03
N SER A 38 58.74 -52.48 -36.23
CA SER A 38 58.95 -52.32 -34.76
C SER A 38 59.79 -51.02 -34.51
N PRO A 39 60.27 -50.66 -33.29
CA PRO A 39 59.71 -50.72 -31.94
C PRO A 39 59.72 -49.33 -31.21
N ALA A 40 59.30 -49.28 -29.94
CA ALA A 40 59.04 -48.04 -29.19
C ALA A 40 60.28 -47.32 -28.60
N THR A 41 60.14 -46.01 -28.36
CA THR A 41 60.95 -45.25 -27.37
C THR A 41 60.06 -44.36 -26.51
N THR A 42 60.25 -44.44 -25.19
CA THR A 42 59.47 -43.72 -24.17
C THR A 42 60.08 -42.33 -23.90
N LYS A 43 59.26 -41.27 -23.82
CA LYS A 43 59.69 -39.99 -23.21
C LYS A 43 58.54 -39.28 -22.47
N ALA A 44 58.94 -38.50 -21.47
CA ALA A 44 58.15 -38.01 -20.32
C ALA A 44 56.96 -37.08 -20.65
N PRO A 45 55.98 -36.92 -19.73
CA PRO A 45 54.74 -36.19 -20.01
C PRO A 45 54.90 -34.67 -20.06
N ALA A 46 54.22 -34.03 -21.01
CA ALA A 46 54.07 -32.58 -21.05
C ALA A 46 53.07 -32.11 -19.97
N LYS A 47 53.43 -31.05 -19.24
CA LYS A 47 52.60 -30.49 -18.16
C LYS A 47 51.33 -29.86 -18.73
N SER A 48 50.18 -30.30 -18.23
CA SER A 48 48.88 -29.65 -18.44
C SER A 48 48.91 -28.21 -17.90
N THR A 49 48.76 -27.22 -18.79
CA THR A 49 48.50 -25.83 -18.41
C THR A 49 47.05 -25.71 -17.94
N SER A 50 46.86 -25.63 -16.62
CA SER A 50 45.57 -25.35 -16.00
C SER A 50 45.00 -24.03 -16.53
N ALA A 51 43.96 -24.12 -17.36
CA ALA A 51 43.16 -22.97 -17.74
C ALA A 51 42.44 -22.44 -16.48
N LYS A 52 42.88 -21.29 -15.99
CA LYS A 52 42.34 -20.67 -14.78
C LYS A 52 40.88 -20.26 -15.02
N ALA A 53 39.95 -21.04 -14.49
CA ALA A 53 38.51 -20.75 -14.58
C ALA A 53 38.23 -19.33 -14.05
N THR A 54 37.79 -18.43 -14.94
CA THR A 54 37.38 -17.08 -14.57
C THR A 54 36.02 -17.15 -13.90
N THR A 55 36.01 -17.01 -12.57
CA THR A 55 34.78 -16.90 -11.79
C THR A 55 33.91 -15.76 -12.38
N PRO A 56 32.64 -16.01 -12.73
CA PRO A 56 31.80 -14.97 -13.34
C PRO A 56 31.66 -13.77 -12.40
N GLU A 57 31.92 -12.56 -12.91
CA GLU A 57 31.79 -11.34 -12.10
C GLU A 57 30.36 -11.21 -11.55
N PRO A 58 30.20 -10.88 -10.25
CA PRO A 58 28.87 -10.73 -9.65
C PRO A 58 28.14 -9.54 -10.29
N LYS A 59 26.92 -9.80 -10.78
CA LYS A 59 26.05 -8.80 -11.43
C LYS A 59 25.91 -7.54 -10.56
N LYS A 60 26.45 -6.41 -11.05
CA LYS A 60 26.43 -5.10 -10.40
C LYS A 60 25.09 -4.41 -10.68
N TYR A 61 24.50 -3.79 -9.65
CA TYR A 61 23.28 -2.99 -9.73
C TYR A 61 23.66 -1.52 -9.51
N GLY A 62 23.95 -0.83 -10.62
CA GLY A 62 24.61 0.48 -10.59
C GLY A 62 26.07 0.35 -10.11
N ARG A 63 26.47 1.17 -9.14
CA ARG A 63 27.85 1.20 -8.62
C ARG A 63 28.21 0.03 -7.69
N PHE A 64 27.22 -0.71 -7.19
CA PHE A 64 27.41 -1.73 -6.14
C PHE A 64 26.93 -3.11 -6.58
N THR A 65 27.54 -4.17 -6.05
CA THR A 65 27.03 -5.54 -6.16
C THR A 65 25.77 -5.74 -5.32
N ALA A 66 24.96 -6.77 -5.63
CA ALA A 66 23.81 -7.14 -4.79
C ALA A 66 24.20 -7.37 -3.33
N ARG A 67 25.35 -8.02 -3.09
CA ARG A 67 25.90 -8.25 -1.74
C ARG A 67 26.22 -6.94 -1.01
N GLN A 68 26.79 -5.95 -1.69
CA GLN A 68 27.06 -4.63 -1.10
C GLN A 68 25.76 -3.86 -0.81
N TRP A 69 24.75 -3.94 -1.68
CA TRP A 69 23.42 -3.37 -1.39
C TRP A 69 22.78 -4.04 -0.17
N ILE A 70 22.83 -5.37 -0.05
CA ILE A 70 22.30 -6.10 1.11
C ILE A 70 23.06 -5.70 2.39
N ILE A 71 24.40 -5.73 2.37
CA ILE A 71 25.22 -5.33 3.53
C ILE A 71 24.95 -3.87 3.92
N GLY A 72 24.89 -2.95 2.95
CA GLY A 72 24.59 -1.53 3.20
C GLY A 72 23.18 -1.33 3.80
N SER A 73 22.18 -2.05 3.29
CA SER A 73 20.81 -2.00 3.84
C SER A 73 20.71 -2.60 5.24
N VAL A 74 21.41 -3.71 5.51
CA VAL A 74 21.46 -4.33 6.85
C VAL A 74 22.19 -3.43 7.84
N LEU A 75 23.35 -2.88 7.48
CA LEU A 75 24.07 -1.92 8.34
C LEU A 75 23.26 -0.64 8.56
N GLY A 76 22.57 -0.13 7.54
CA GLY A 76 21.66 1.01 7.67
C GLY A 76 20.49 0.73 8.60
N LEU A 77 19.87 -0.46 8.49
CA LEU A 77 18.80 -0.89 9.40
C LEU A 77 19.29 -1.05 10.84
N LEU A 78 20.46 -1.68 11.05
CA LEU A 78 21.07 -1.81 12.37
C LEU A 78 21.43 -0.44 12.98
N ALA A 79 21.92 0.50 12.18
CA ALA A 79 22.19 1.87 12.63
C ALA A 79 20.90 2.61 13.02
N LEU A 80 19.80 2.43 12.27
CA LEU A 80 18.50 2.99 12.61
C LEU A 80 17.93 2.37 13.90
N ILE A 81 18.06 1.05 14.09
CA ILE A 81 17.65 0.37 15.32
C ILE A 81 18.47 0.86 16.51
N ALA A 82 19.80 0.97 16.36
CA ALA A 82 20.67 1.49 17.41
C ALA A 82 20.36 2.96 17.77
N ALA A 83 20.07 3.80 16.78
CA ALA A 83 19.64 5.18 17.00
C ALA A 83 18.28 5.25 17.71
N ALA A 84 17.31 4.42 17.33
CA ALA A 84 16.00 4.34 17.99
C ALA A 84 16.13 3.86 19.44
N ALA A 85 16.97 2.85 19.70
CA ALA A 85 17.25 2.38 21.05
C ALA A 85 17.93 3.45 21.91
N LEU A 86 18.89 4.21 21.35
CA LEU A 86 19.55 5.31 22.04
C LEU A 86 18.55 6.43 22.40
N VAL A 87 17.66 6.80 21.48
CA VAL A 87 16.57 7.76 21.73
C VAL A 87 15.67 7.25 22.85
N ALA A 88 15.24 5.98 22.82
CA ALA A 88 14.39 5.41 23.85
C ALA A 88 15.06 5.39 25.23
N VAL A 89 16.34 5.03 25.32
CA VAL A 89 17.10 5.09 26.59
C VAL A 89 17.23 6.53 27.09
N ALA A 90 17.54 7.48 26.21
CA ALA A 90 17.63 8.90 26.57
C ALA A 90 16.27 9.47 27.03
N THR A 91 15.17 9.09 26.39
CA THR A 91 13.82 9.50 26.79
C THR A 91 13.40 8.85 28.11
N ARG A 92 13.64 7.55 28.31
CA ARG A 92 13.41 6.88 29.60
C ARG A 92 14.20 7.53 30.73
N TRP A 93 15.47 7.88 30.49
CA TRP A 93 16.29 8.62 31.45
C TRP A 93 15.69 10.00 31.77
N LEU A 94 15.32 10.78 30.76
CA LEU A 94 14.68 12.08 30.93
C LEU A 94 13.40 11.98 31.77
N LEU A 95 12.52 11.03 31.46
CA LEU A 95 11.26 10.81 32.19
C LEU A 95 11.47 10.24 33.60
N SER A 96 12.62 9.64 33.90
CA SER A 96 13.00 9.22 35.27
C SER A 96 13.52 10.36 36.16
N THR A 97 13.79 11.55 35.59
CA THR A 97 14.12 12.74 36.38
C THR A 97 12.87 13.33 37.04
N GLY A 98 13.03 13.99 38.20
CA GLY A 98 11.91 14.69 38.87
C GLY A 98 11.10 15.60 37.93
N PRO A 99 11.72 16.55 37.20
CA PRO A 99 11.01 17.40 36.25
C PRO A 99 10.33 16.64 35.10
N GLY A 100 10.90 15.51 34.67
CA GLY A 100 10.30 14.65 33.65
C GLY A 100 9.06 13.92 34.16
N ALA A 101 9.15 13.33 35.36
CA ALA A 101 8.03 12.68 36.03
C ALA A 101 6.90 13.68 36.35
N ASP A 102 7.22 14.86 36.89
CA ASP A 102 6.26 15.95 37.16
C ASP A 102 5.56 16.43 35.88
N PHE A 103 6.26 16.44 34.75
CA PHE A 103 5.68 16.81 33.45
C PHE A 103 4.67 15.77 32.96
N ILE A 104 4.99 14.46 33.03
CA ILE A 104 4.05 13.39 32.69
C ILE A 104 2.85 13.38 33.65
N ALA A 105 3.08 13.56 34.95
CA ALA A 105 2.02 13.60 35.95
C ALA A 105 1.04 14.77 35.75
N ARG A 106 1.56 15.94 35.33
CA ARG A 106 0.72 17.11 34.98
C ARG A 106 0.02 16.96 33.64
N TYR A 107 0.64 16.28 32.68
CA TYR A 107 0.14 16.10 31.32
C TYR A 107 0.17 14.62 30.91
N PRO A 108 -0.76 13.78 31.38
CA PRO A 108 -0.72 12.32 31.13
C PRO A 108 -0.85 11.89 29.65
N GLY A 109 -1.15 12.83 28.73
CA GLY A 109 -1.36 12.55 27.30
C GLY A 109 -2.79 12.78 26.81
N HIS A 110 -3.76 12.86 27.72
CA HIS A 110 -5.18 13.11 27.41
C HIS A 110 -5.60 14.52 27.88
N PRO A 111 -5.96 15.44 26.97
CA PRO A 111 -6.53 16.73 27.35
C PRO A 111 -7.99 16.54 27.80
N GLU A 112 -8.48 17.42 28.65
CA GLU A 112 -9.89 17.36 29.08
C GLU A 112 -10.82 17.66 27.90
N LEU A 113 -11.79 16.77 27.68
CA LEU A 113 -12.84 16.96 26.68
C LEU A 113 -14.05 17.65 27.33
N PRO A 114 -14.83 18.46 26.60
CA PRO A 114 -16.08 19.04 27.12
C PRO A 114 -17.00 17.96 27.72
N GLU A 115 -17.62 18.24 28.86
CA GLU A 115 -18.42 17.27 29.64
C GLU A 115 -19.52 16.57 28.82
N ASP A 116 -20.09 17.27 27.85
CA ASP A 116 -21.16 16.78 26.97
C ASP A 116 -20.62 15.98 25.76
N THR A 117 -19.33 15.63 25.72
CA THR A 117 -18.70 14.91 24.61
C THR A 117 -19.22 13.46 24.54
N PRO A 118 -19.77 13.01 23.39
CA PRO A 118 -20.30 11.67 23.27
C PRO A 118 -19.24 10.59 23.54
N VAL A 119 -19.59 9.61 24.38
CA VAL A 119 -18.81 8.38 24.59
C VAL A 119 -19.17 7.34 23.52
N GLY A 120 -18.19 6.56 23.09
CA GLY A 120 -18.32 5.57 22.02
C GLY A 120 -18.32 6.13 20.60
N LEU A 121 -18.27 5.21 19.64
CA LEU A 121 -18.22 5.50 18.21
C LEU A 121 -19.52 5.04 17.54
N PRO A 122 -20.37 5.94 17.03
CA PRO A 122 -21.57 5.56 16.30
C PRO A 122 -21.24 4.82 15.01
N ALA A 123 -22.09 3.86 14.61
CA ALA A 123 -21.90 3.01 13.42
C ALA A 123 -21.61 3.79 12.12
N TRP A 124 -22.03 5.05 12.03
CA TRP A 124 -21.71 5.89 10.87
C TRP A 124 -20.22 6.19 10.71
N LEU A 125 -19.46 6.26 11.81
CA LEU A 125 -18.00 6.39 11.74
C LEU A 125 -17.36 5.16 11.11
N SER A 126 -17.89 3.96 11.36
CA SER A 126 -17.35 2.71 10.81
C SER A 126 -17.50 2.63 9.29
N TRP A 127 -18.68 2.93 8.74
CA TRP A 127 -18.82 2.96 7.27
C TRP A 127 -18.11 4.15 6.64
N GLN A 128 -17.99 5.29 7.33
CA GLN A 128 -17.17 6.42 6.89
C GLN A 128 -15.68 6.08 6.83
N HIS A 129 -15.17 5.33 7.81
CA HIS A 129 -13.79 4.85 7.84
C HIS A 129 -13.52 3.91 6.66
N PHE A 130 -14.40 2.93 6.44
CA PHE A 130 -14.33 2.03 5.28
C PHE A 130 -14.33 2.79 3.95
N LEU A 131 -15.30 3.69 3.74
CA LEU A 131 -15.40 4.46 2.49
C LEU A 131 -14.18 5.36 2.26
N ASN A 132 -13.69 6.04 3.31
CA ASN A 132 -12.46 6.83 3.19
C ASN A 132 -11.24 5.95 2.87
N MET A 133 -11.09 4.78 3.47
CA MET A 133 -10.00 3.85 3.14
C MET A 133 -10.09 3.38 1.68
N LEU A 134 -11.28 3.00 1.21
CA LEU A 134 -11.54 2.63 -0.19
C LEU A 134 -11.15 3.75 -1.16
N PHE A 135 -11.65 4.97 -0.93
CA PHE A 135 -11.38 6.09 -1.80
C PHE A 135 -9.90 6.49 -1.78
N ILE A 136 -9.26 6.60 -0.61
CA ILE A 136 -7.83 6.95 -0.51
C ILE A 136 -6.95 5.92 -1.21
N VAL A 137 -7.22 4.61 -1.11
CA VAL A 137 -6.47 3.59 -1.86
C VAL A 137 -6.61 3.77 -3.38
N LEU A 138 -7.83 4.04 -3.87
CA LEU A 138 -8.08 4.26 -5.31
C LEU A 138 -7.47 5.57 -5.81
N ILE A 139 -7.53 6.66 -5.02
CA ILE A 139 -6.93 7.97 -5.32
C ILE A 139 -5.40 7.85 -5.35
N LEU A 140 -4.78 7.24 -4.34
CA LEU A 140 -3.34 7.03 -4.29
C LEU A 140 -2.85 6.17 -5.46
N LYS A 141 -3.53 5.05 -5.77
CA LYS A 141 -3.21 4.20 -6.92
C LYS A 141 -3.27 4.97 -8.23
N SER A 142 -4.38 5.67 -8.49
CA SER A 142 -4.57 6.41 -9.75
C SER A 142 -3.67 7.64 -9.86
N GLY A 143 -3.39 8.34 -8.76
CA GLY A 143 -2.44 9.46 -8.70
C GLY A 143 -0.99 9.04 -8.98
N LEU A 144 -0.57 7.88 -8.45
CA LEU A 144 0.72 7.28 -8.80
C LEU A 144 0.75 6.84 -10.27
N GLN A 145 -0.32 6.25 -10.79
CA GLN A 145 -0.44 5.90 -12.22
C GLN A 145 -0.30 7.13 -13.12
N ILE A 146 -1.03 8.23 -12.88
CA ILE A 146 -0.93 9.50 -13.63
C ILE A 146 0.50 10.05 -13.63
N ARG A 147 1.29 9.83 -12.56
CA ARG A 147 2.69 10.27 -12.47
C ARG A 147 3.67 9.38 -13.24
N SER A 148 3.36 8.10 -13.44
CA SER A 148 4.20 7.13 -14.17
C SER A 148 3.77 6.89 -15.62
N GLU A 149 2.51 7.18 -15.97
CA GLU A 149 1.90 6.99 -17.28
C GLU A 149 2.52 7.95 -18.31
N ARG A 150 3.39 7.43 -19.18
CA ARG A 150 3.98 8.19 -20.30
C ARG A 150 3.09 8.20 -21.56
N ARG A 151 2.27 7.16 -21.72
CA ARG A 151 1.39 6.93 -22.88
C ARG A 151 0.12 6.21 -22.37
N PRO A 152 -1.00 6.93 -22.19
CA PRO A 152 -2.27 6.32 -21.79
C PRO A 152 -2.74 5.23 -22.76
N GLU A 153 -3.36 4.18 -22.22
CA GLU A 153 -4.00 3.11 -23.01
C GLU A 153 -5.33 3.57 -23.63
N ALA A 154 -6.03 4.47 -22.95
CA ALA A 154 -7.30 5.03 -23.38
C ALA A 154 -7.46 6.49 -22.92
N TYR A 155 -8.27 7.22 -23.65
CA TYR A 155 -8.60 8.62 -23.41
C TYR A 155 -10.10 8.81 -23.29
N TRP A 156 -10.50 9.81 -22.53
CA TRP A 156 -11.89 10.22 -22.37
C TRP A 156 -12.08 11.69 -22.75
N THR A 157 -13.17 11.97 -23.45
CA THR A 157 -13.60 13.32 -23.85
C THR A 157 -15.00 13.57 -23.28
N PRO A 158 -15.22 14.62 -22.48
CA PRO A 158 -16.53 14.88 -21.85
C PRO A 158 -17.63 15.16 -22.88
N LYS A 159 -18.84 14.60 -22.67
CA LYS A 159 -20.04 14.91 -23.48
C LYS A 159 -20.50 16.36 -23.29
N PHE A 160 -20.31 16.91 -22.09
CA PHE A 160 -20.72 18.27 -21.72
C PHE A 160 -19.54 19.02 -21.12
N GLY A 161 -19.33 20.27 -21.52
CA GLY A 161 -18.25 21.13 -21.03
C GLY A 161 -17.27 21.55 -22.14
N ASN A 162 -15.99 21.67 -21.80
CA ASN A 162 -14.96 22.26 -22.68
C ASN A 162 -14.34 21.30 -23.72
N GLY A 163 -14.89 20.08 -23.89
CA GLY A 163 -14.38 19.08 -24.83
C GLY A 163 -12.94 18.61 -24.58
N LYS A 164 -12.33 18.92 -23.43
CA LYS A 164 -10.92 18.64 -23.17
C LYS A 164 -10.67 17.13 -22.99
N LYS A 165 -10.00 16.52 -23.97
CA LYS A 165 -9.52 15.13 -23.91
C LYS A 165 -8.50 14.94 -22.78
N ILE A 166 -8.70 13.93 -21.94
CA ILE A 166 -7.82 13.53 -20.82
C ILE A 166 -7.56 12.02 -20.86
N SER A 167 -6.57 11.50 -20.11
CA SER A 167 -6.41 10.05 -19.99
C SER A 167 -7.56 9.45 -19.19
N LEU A 168 -7.94 8.20 -19.49
CA LEU A 168 -8.96 7.48 -18.73
C LEU A 168 -8.56 7.33 -17.25
N THR A 169 -7.26 7.21 -16.98
CA THR A 169 -6.66 7.23 -15.63
C THR A 169 -6.93 8.56 -14.90
N THR A 170 -6.79 9.69 -15.61
CA THR A 170 -7.12 11.03 -15.07
C THR A 170 -8.62 11.19 -14.81
N TRP A 171 -9.47 10.68 -15.72
CA TRP A 171 -10.93 10.67 -15.53
C TRP A 171 -11.32 9.85 -14.29
N PHE A 172 -10.72 8.67 -14.11
CA PHE A 172 -11.01 7.80 -12.98
C PHE A 172 -10.62 8.44 -11.64
N HIS A 173 -9.41 9.01 -11.54
CA HIS A 173 -8.97 9.77 -10.37
C HIS A 173 -9.98 10.87 -10.02
N GLN A 174 -10.33 11.70 -11.00
CA GLN A 174 -11.30 12.79 -10.83
C GLN A 174 -12.69 12.32 -10.40
N ALA A 175 -13.15 11.16 -10.91
CA ALA A 175 -14.44 10.60 -10.53
C ALA A 175 -14.42 10.11 -9.08
N VAL A 176 -13.37 9.41 -8.66
CA VAL A 176 -13.20 8.96 -7.27
C VAL A 176 -13.06 10.15 -6.32
N ASP A 177 -12.33 11.21 -6.71
CA ASP A 177 -12.22 12.45 -5.93
C ASP A 177 -13.60 13.07 -5.63
N ILE A 178 -14.52 13.06 -6.61
CA ILE A 178 -15.88 13.60 -6.41
C ILE A 178 -16.66 12.78 -5.39
N PHE A 179 -16.60 11.45 -5.44
CA PHE A 179 -17.21 10.59 -4.44
C PHE A 179 -16.56 10.74 -3.06
N TRP A 180 -15.24 10.92 -3.00
CA TRP A 180 -14.51 11.16 -1.75
C TRP A 180 -14.88 12.52 -1.12
N VAL A 181 -15.01 13.59 -1.93
CA VAL A 181 -15.48 14.90 -1.49
C VAL A 181 -16.92 14.83 -0.96
N LEU A 182 -17.81 14.12 -1.66
CA LEU A 182 -19.18 13.90 -1.18
C LEU A 182 -19.20 13.13 0.14
N ASN A 183 -18.39 12.08 0.25
CA ASN A 183 -18.23 11.31 1.48
C ASN A 183 -17.70 12.17 2.64
N GLY A 184 -16.70 13.01 2.38
CA GLY A 184 -16.14 13.97 3.33
C GLY A 184 -17.16 15.05 3.75
N PHE A 185 -18.01 15.51 2.84
CA PHE A 185 -19.11 16.42 3.18
C PHE A 185 -20.12 15.75 4.12
N ILE A 186 -20.56 14.52 3.83
CA ILE A 186 -21.44 13.73 4.70
C ILE A 186 -20.78 13.50 6.06
N TYR A 187 -19.49 13.15 6.08
CA TYR A 187 -18.69 13.00 7.31
C TYR A 187 -18.72 14.27 8.16
N ILE A 188 -18.43 15.43 7.58
CA ILE A 188 -18.42 16.71 8.31
C ILE A 188 -19.82 17.04 8.85
N VAL A 189 -20.89 16.84 8.07
CA VAL A 189 -22.27 17.07 8.54
C VAL A 189 -22.59 16.17 9.74
N LEU A 190 -22.29 14.87 9.67
CA LEU A 190 -22.54 13.93 10.76
C LEU A 190 -21.65 14.19 11.99
N LEU A 191 -20.39 14.58 11.78
CA LEU A 191 -19.42 14.91 12.83
C LEU A 191 -19.91 16.08 13.70
N PHE A 192 -20.45 17.13 13.08
CA PHE A 192 -21.04 18.25 13.81
C PHE A 192 -22.43 17.91 14.38
N ALA A 193 -23.32 17.30 13.58
CA ALA A 193 -24.69 16.98 14.00
C ALA A 193 -24.79 15.99 15.17
N THR A 194 -23.78 15.11 15.35
CA THR A 194 -23.74 14.14 16.45
C THR A 194 -22.82 14.54 17.61
N GLY A 195 -22.24 15.75 17.60
CA GLY A 195 -21.33 16.22 18.64
C GLY A 195 -19.94 15.56 18.64
N GLN A 196 -19.70 14.58 17.77
CA GLN A 196 -18.45 13.83 17.64
C GLN A 196 -17.24 14.71 17.27
N TRP A 197 -17.46 15.91 16.72
CA TRP A 197 -16.42 16.91 16.45
C TRP A 197 -15.57 17.26 17.68
N LYS A 198 -16.14 17.20 18.90
CA LYS A 198 -15.46 17.53 20.16
C LYS A 198 -14.31 16.59 20.50
N ARG A 199 -14.32 15.36 19.95
CA ARG A 199 -13.19 14.43 20.05
C ARG A 199 -12.01 14.81 19.16
N LEU A 200 -12.26 15.53 18.06
CA LEU A 200 -11.26 15.84 17.03
C LEU A 200 -10.70 17.25 17.15
N VAL A 201 -11.53 18.25 17.48
CA VAL A 201 -11.11 19.65 17.56
C VAL A 201 -10.61 19.94 18.98
N PRO A 202 -9.33 20.31 19.18
CA PRO A 202 -8.86 20.74 20.49
C PRO A 202 -9.60 22.00 20.95
N THR A 203 -10.18 21.94 22.14
CA THR A 203 -10.90 23.05 22.78
C THR A 203 -10.02 23.92 23.67
N THR A 204 -8.81 23.45 23.97
CA THR A 204 -7.89 23.99 24.98
C THR A 204 -6.44 23.94 24.47
N TRP A 205 -5.57 24.80 25.04
CA TRP A 205 -4.15 24.91 24.64
C TRP A 205 -3.23 23.88 25.32
N ASP A 206 -3.71 23.18 26.34
CA ASP A 206 -3.04 22.06 27.00
C ASP A 206 -2.79 20.86 26.08
N VAL A 207 -3.54 20.73 24.98
CA VAL A 207 -3.33 19.71 23.95
C VAL A 207 -1.88 19.64 23.47
N PHE A 208 -1.14 20.76 23.45
CA PHE A 208 0.27 20.78 23.04
C PHE A 208 1.22 20.10 24.05
N PRO A 209 1.23 20.46 25.34
CA PRO A 209 2.00 19.70 26.34
C PRO A 209 1.51 18.26 26.51
N HIS A 210 0.20 17.96 26.43
CA HIS A 210 -0.29 16.57 26.39
C HIS A 210 0.24 15.80 25.17
N ALA A 211 0.29 16.42 23.99
CA ALA A 211 0.82 15.78 22.78
C ALA A 211 2.34 15.56 22.88
N LEU A 212 3.09 16.49 23.47
CA LEU A 212 4.51 16.32 23.75
C LEU A 212 4.75 15.16 24.73
N SER A 213 3.96 15.09 25.80
CA SER A 213 3.99 13.96 26.74
C SER A 213 3.73 12.63 26.03
N ALA A 214 2.68 12.54 25.21
CA ALA A 214 2.42 11.35 24.40
C ALA A 214 3.60 11.01 23.48
N VAL A 215 4.19 11.99 22.76
CA VAL A 215 5.39 11.74 21.93
C VAL A 215 6.54 11.15 22.75
N LEU A 216 6.82 11.71 23.93
CA LEU A 216 7.87 11.20 24.82
C LEU A 216 7.56 9.78 25.31
N GLN A 217 6.33 9.49 25.70
CA GLN A 217 5.89 8.14 26.11
C GLN A 217 6.08 7.12 24.97
N TYR A 218 5.59 7.42 23.76
CA TYR A 218 5.77 6.53 22.60
C TYR A 218 7.25 6.30 22.24
N LEU A 219 8.11 7.30 22.41
CA LEU A 219 9.56 7.19 22.21
C LEU A 219 10.25 6.27 23.23
N THR A 220 9.66 6.00 24.40
CA THR A 220 10.24 5.03 25.34
C THR A 220 10.08 3.57 24.89
N PHE A 221 9.24 3.28 23.88
CA PHE A 221 8.72 1.94 23.57
C PHE A 221 7.96 1.25 24.71
N ASP A 222 7.55 2.01 25.74
CA ASP A 222 6.55 1.62 26.73
C ASP A 222 5.30 2.45 26.43
N TRP A 223 4.39 1.87 25.65
CA TRP A 223 3.32 2.63 25.01
C TRP A 223 2.09 2.73 25.93
N PRO A 224 1.48 3.92 26.07
CA PRO A 224 0.32 4.10 26.93
C PRO A 224 -0.86 3.23 26.48
N THR A 225 -1.64 2.75 27.45
CA THR A 225 -2.88 2.01 27.20
C THR A 225 -3.99 2.96 26.76
N GLU A 226 -4.14 3.11 25.45
CA GLU A 226 -5.13 3.98 24.82
C GLU A 226 -6.53 3.36 24.80
N ASN A 227 -7.57 4.09 25.25
CA ASN A 227 -8.97 3.72 25.02
C ASN A 227 -9.68 4.70 24.07
N GLY A 228 -9.52 4.45 22.76
CA GLY A 228 -10.16 5.21 21.68
C GLY A 228 -11.70 5.21 21.70
N TRP A 229 -12.34 4.32 22.45
CA TRP A 229 -13.79 4.36 22.67
C TRP A 229 -14.20 5.57 23.52
N ILE A 230 -13.39 5.94 24.52
CA ILE A 230 -13.62 7.11 25.37
C ILE A 230 -13.06 8.37 24.70
N HIS A 231 -11.77 8.38 24.38
CA HIS A 231 -11.06 9.56 23.89
C HIS A 231 -9.81 9.19 23.07
N TYR A 232 -9.35 10.12 22.25
CA TYR A 232 -8.02 10.03 21.64
C TYR A 232 -6.99 10.72 22.54
N ASN A 233 -5.74 10.24 22.56
CA ASN A 233 -4.66 11.05 23.13
C ASN A 233 -4.43 12.33 22.30
N ALA A 234 -3.76 13.32 22.88
CA ALA A 234 -3.54 14.62 22.22
C ALA A 234 -2.74 14.52 20.91
N MET A 235 -1.81 13.57 20.78
CA MET A 235 -1.04 13.36 19.54
C MET A 235 -1.97 12.87 18.41
N GLN A 236 -2.82 11.90 18.72
CA GLN A 236 -3.86 11.39 17.82
C GLN A 236 -4.86 12.49 17.48
N GLN A 237 -5.37 13.23 18.47
CA GLN A 237 -6.32 14.33 18.26
C GLN A 237 -5.76 15.40 17.32
N LEU A 238 -4.54 15.92 17.58
CA LEU A 238 -3.89 16.90 16.70
C LEU A 238 -3.65 16.35 15.29
N THR A 239 -3.25 15.07 15.19
CA THR A 239 -3.04 14.44 13.89
C THR A 239 -4.35 14.31 13.12
N TYR A 240 -5.43 13.83 13.76
CA TYR A 240 -6.75 13.67 13.12
C TYR A 240 -7.36 15.04 12.76
N PHE A 241 -7.23 16.04 13.62
CA PHE A 241 -7.60 17.42 13.33
C PHE A 241 -6.89 17.92 12.06
N PHE A 242 -5.56 17.77 12.00
CA PHE A 242 -4.78 18.19 10.84
C PHE A 242 -5.18 17.41 9.58
N THR A 243 -5.34 16.08 9.65
CA THR A 243 -5.77 15.26 8.51
C THR A 243 -7.12 15.73 7.96
N VAL A 244 -8.12 15.90 8.84
CA VAL A 244 -9.51 16.20 8.46
C VAL A 244 -9.72 17.65 8.05
N PHE A 245 -9.18 18.61 8.81
CA PHE A 245 -9.47 20.04 8.62
C PHE A 245 -8.40 20.81 7.85
N ILE A 246 -7.20 20.27 7.66
CA ILE A 246 -6.11 20.92 6.92
C ILE A 246 -5.71 20.12 5.67
N ALA A 247 -5.24 18.88 5.84
CA ALA A 247 -4.69 18.09 4.74
C ALA A 247 -5.74 17.70 3.69
N ALA A 248 -6.93 17.25 4.12
CA ALA A 248 -8.01 16.90 3.21
C ALA A 248 -8.53 18.13 2.42
N PRO A 249 -8.90 19.27 3.04
CA PRO A 249 -9.24 20.49 2.29
C PRO A 249 -8.14 20.96 1.34
N LEU A 250 -6.87 20.84 1.72
CA LEU A 250 -5.74 21.19 0.85
C LEU A 250 -5.63 20.25 -0.36
N ALA A 251 -5.91 18.95 -0.20
CA ALA A 251 -6.03 18.01 -1.32
C ALA A 251 -7.18 18.41 -2.26
N ILE A 252 -8.36 18.74 -1.71
CA ILE A 252 -9.55 19.14 -2.47
C ILE A 252 -9.28 20.42 -3.28
N ILE A 253 -8.77 21.48 -2.63
CA ILE A 253 -8.48 22.76 -3.30
C ILE A 253 -7.45 22.59 -4.41
N THR A 254 -6.39 21.81 -4.18
CA THR A 254 -5.33 21.61 -5.17
C THR A 254 -5.74 20.65 -6.29
N GLY A 255 -6.54 19.64 -5.99
CA GLY A 255 -7.15 18.74 -6.99
C GLY A 255 -8.13 19.49 -7.89
N LEU A 256 -9.08 20.24 -7.29
CA LEU A 256 -10.02 21.09 -8.02
C LEU A 256 -9.29 22.08 -8.94
N ARG A 257 -8.17 22.67 -8.50
CA ARG A 257 -7.34 23.56 -9.33
C ARG A 257 -6.73 22.89 -10.57
N MET A 258 -6.48 21.58 -10.53
CA MET A 258 -5.92 20.78 -11.63
C MET A 258 -6.99 20.03 -12.45
N SER A 259 -8.22 19.94 -11.93
CA SER A 259 -9.37 19.27 -12.53
C SER A 259 -9.77 19.77 -13.93
N THR A 260 -10.62 19.01 -14.61
CA THR A 260 -11.38 19.47 -15.79
C THR A 260 -12.52 20.45 -15.43
N LEU A 261 -12.92 20.52 -14.16
CA LEU A 261 -13.97 21.39 -13.64
C LEU A 261 -13.50 22.84 -13.44
N TRP A 262 -12.19 23.10 -13.44
CA TRP A 262 -11.65 24.44 -13.27
C TRP A 262 -11.93 25.35 -14.47
N SER A 263 -12.68 26.43 -14.25
CA SER A 263 -12.99 27.40 -15.30
C SER A 263 -11.81 28.31 -15.62
N ALA A 264 -11.48 28.45 -16.91
CA ALA A 264 -10.50 29.43 -17.40
C ALA A 264 -10.90 30.88 -17.08
N LYS A 265 -12.20 31.16 -16.84
CA LYS A 265 -12.70 32.48 -16.46
C LYS A 265 -12.29 32.90 -15.03
N TRP A 266 -11.86 31.97 -14.18
CA TRP A 266 -11.47 32.24 -12.78
C TRP A 266 -10.05 32.82 -12.69
N THR A 267 -9.81 33.97 -13.32
CA THR A 267 -8.49 34.60 -13.45
C THR A 267 -7.88 35.01 -12.11
N ARG A 268 -8.66 35.63 -11.21
CA ARG A 268 -8.23 36.00 -9.85
C ARG A 268 -7.77 34.78 -9.05
N LEU A 269 -8.59 33.73 -9.01
CA LEU A 269 -8.30 32.51 -8.26
C LEU A 269 -7.15 31.71 -8.89
N SER A 270 -7.00 31.75 -10.22
CA SER A 270 -5.88 31.14 -10.94
C SER A 270 -4.55 31.86 -10.69
N ARG A 271 -4.58 33.15 -10.33
CA ARG A 271 -3.40 33.93 -9.89
C ARG A 271 -3.03 33.59 -8.44
N ALA A 272 -4.01 33.44 -7.56
CA ALA A 272 -3.81 33.02 -6.17
C ALA A 272 -3.33 31.56 -6.04
N LEU A 273 -3.70 30.68 -6.98
CA LEU A 273 -3.26 29.28 -7.03
C LEU A 273 -2.47 28.98 -8.33
N PRO A 274 -1.17 29.32 -8.40
CA PRO A 274 -0.31 29.01 -9.53
C PRO A 274 -0.09 27.49 -9.68
N LEU A 275 -0.31 26.95 -10.90
CA LEU A 275 -0.23 25.51 -11.17
C LEU A 275 1.09 24.85 -10.74
N LYS A 276 2.23 25.56 -10.83
CA LYS A 276 3.54 25.06 -10.39
C LYS A 276 3.57 24.78 -8.88
N ILE A 277 2.94 25.64 -8.08
CA ILE A 277 2.84 25.48 -6.62
C ILE A 277 1.76 24.45 -6.30
N THR A 278 0.57 24.57 -6.89
CA THR A 278 -0.55 23.63 -6.73
C THR A 278 -0.10 22.17 -6.90
N ARG A 279 0.63 21.85 -7.97
CA ARG A 279 1.11 20.48 -8.23
C ARG A 279 2.12 20.00 -7.18
N LYS A 280 3.02 20.87 -6.72
CA LYS A 280 3.98 20.52 -5.65
C LYS A 280 3.24 20.24 -4.34
N VAL A 281 2.30 21.10 -3.95
CA VAL A 281 1.50 20.96 -2.73
C VAL A 281 0.66 19.69 -2.79
N HIS A 282 -0.08 19.46 -3.88
CA HIS A 282 -0.92 18.26 -4.05
C HIS A 282 -0.12 16.95 -3.91
N VAL A 283 1.07 16.90 -4.53
CA VAL A 283 1.98 15.73 -4.40
C VAL A 283 2.56 15.63 -2.99
N GLY A 284 2.84 16.75 -2.32
CA GLY A 284 3.23 16.76 -0.91
C GLY A 284 2.14 16.21 0.01
N VAL A 285 0.88 16.58 -0.23
CA VAL A 285 -0.29 16.06 0.51
C VAL A 285 -0.51 14.57 0.23
N MET A 286 -0.31 14.11 -1.02
CA MET A 286 -0.32 12.68 -1.36
C MET A 286 0.75 11.90 -0.58
N VAL A 287 1.97 12.45 -0.45
CA VAL A 287 3.05 11.84 0.37
C VAL A 287 2.70 11.87 1.86
N TYR A 288 2.11 12.97 2.36
CA TYR A 288 1.61 13.05 3.72
C TYR A 288 0.58 11.95 4.01
N PHE A 289 -0.43 11.75 3.14
CA PHE A 289 -1.43 10.69 3.32
C PHE A 289 -0.82 9.28 3.32
N LEU A 290 0.22 9.03 2.49
CA LEU A 290 0.95 7.75 2.51
C LEU A 290 1.68 7.52 3.83
N VAL A 291 2.39 8.54 4.35
CA VAL A 291 3.11 8.45 5.63
C VAL A 291 2.14 8.34 6.81
N PHE A 292 1.09 9.15 6.82
CA PHE A 292 0.01 9.08 7.82
C PHE A 292 -0.62 7.70 7.85
N ALA A 293 -1.04 7.14 6.71
CA ALA A 293 -1.66 5.82 6.65
C ALA A 293 -0.72 4.71 7.15
N ALA A 294 0.57 4.77 6.78
CA ALA A 294 1.56 3.80 7.26
C ALA A 294 1.74 3.86 8.79
N ILE A 295 1.95 5.07 9.35
CA ILE A 295 2.11 5.25 10.80
C ILE A 295 0.81 4.86 11.53
N HIS A 296 -0.35 5.29 11.04
CA HIS A 296 -1.65 4.98 11.62
C HIS A 296 -1.90 3.46 11.70
N VAL A 297 -1.67 2.71 10.62
CA VAL A 297 -1.84 1.25 10.62
C VAL A 297 -0.84 0.54 11.54
N ILE A 298 0.40 1.03 11.63
CA ILE A 298 1.40 0.53 12.59
C ILE A 298 0.88 0.73 14.02
N LEU A 299 0.46 1.96 14.38
CA LEU A 299 -0.02 2.24 15.73
C LEU A 299 -1.27 1.43 16.07
N VAL A 300 -2.27 1.38 15.19
CA VAL A 300 -3.48 0.53 15.33
C VAL A 300 -3.13 -0.94 15.63
N THR A 301 -2.09 -1.47 14.98
CA THR A 301 -1.64 -2.86 15.17
C THR A 301 -1.00 -3.07 16.55
N PHE A 302 -0.10 -2.16 16.95
CA PHE A 302 0.74 -2.35 18.13
C PHE A 302 0.16 -1.73 19.43
N THR A 303 -0.87 -0.86 19.37
CA THR A 303 -1.60 -0.36 20.57
C THR A 303 -2.85 -1.17 20.91
N GLY A 304 -3.03 -2.37 20.33
CA GLY A 304 -4.17 -3.26 20.62
C GLY A 304 -5.06 -3.52 19.41
N LEU A 305 -4.55 -4.26 18.42
CA LEU A 305 -5.20 -4.55 17.13
C LEU A 305 -6.69 -4.90 17.23
N LEU A 306 -7.08 -5.88 18.06
CA LEU A 306 -8.48 -6.33 18.14
C LEU A 306 -9.40 -5.23 18.67
N SER A 307 -9.03 -4.59 19.79
CA SER A 307 -9.79 -3.49 20.38
C SER A 307 -9.95 -2.33 19.40
N ASN A 308 -8.85 -1.88 18.77
CA ASN A 308 -8.87 -0.82 17.76
C ASN A 308 -9.76 -1.16 16.55
N LEU A 309 -9.73 -2.40 16.06
CA LEU A 309 -10.60 -2.82 14.96
C LEU A 309 -12.05 -3.02 15.39
N ASN A 310 -12.35 -3.40 16.63
CA ASN A 310 -13.71 -3.43 17.17
C ASN A 310 -14.29 -2.01 17.24
N HIS A 311 -13.50 -1.05 17.75
CA HIS A 311 -13.87 0.38 17.75
C HIS A 311 -14.18 0.88 16.33
N MET A 312 -13.27 0.67 15.38
CA MET A 312 -13.39 1.25 14.03
C MET A 312 -14.35 0.50 13.10
N TYR A 313 -14.33 -0.83 13.07
CA TYR A 313 -15.06 -1.63 12.06
C TYR A 313 -16.31 -2.32 12.59
N ALA A 314 -16.36 -2.72 13.87
CA ALA A 314 -17.55 -3.34 14.46
C ALA A 314 -18.48 -2.33 15.16
N GLY A 315 -18.00 -1.12 15.46
CA GLY A 315 -18.74 -0.16 16.30
C GLY A 315 -18.95 -0.69 17.72
N ARG A 316 -17.96 -1.42 18.27
CA ARG A 316 -18.02 -2.04 19.60
C ARG A 316 -16.80 -1.65 20.43
N GLY A 317 -17.06 -1.34 21.69
CA GLY A 317 -16.08 -1.03 22.72
C GLY A 317 -16.82 -0.63 23.99
N SER A 318 -16.09 -0.45 25.08
CA SER A 318 -16.64 0.10 26.32
C SER A 318 -15.58 0.86 27.12
N ALA A 319 -15.97 1.35 28.29
CA ALA A 319 -15.05 2.01 29.19
C ALA A 319 -14.03 1.03 29.81
N ASP A 320 -14.41 -0.25 29.98
CA ASP A 320 -13.53 -1.34 30.38
C ASP A 320 -12.74 -1.83 29.16
N PRO A 321 -11.39 -1.66 29.12
CA PRO A 321 -10.59 -2.11 27.98
C PRO A 321 -10.60 -3.64 27.76
N THR A 322 -11.02 -4.42 28.75
CA THR A 322 -10.98 -5.90 28.73
C THR A 322 -12.21 -6.53 28.09
N GLU A 323 -13.38 -5.88 28.12
CA GLU A 323 -14.67 -6.44 27.70
C GLU A 323 -14.66 -6.94 26.23
N TYR A 324 -14.04 -6.17 25.34
CA TYR A 324 -13.93 -6.49 23.90
C TYR A 324 -12.50 -6.85 23.47
N ALA A 325 -11.56 -7.07 24.40
CA ALA A 325 -10.16 -7.34 24.10
C ALA A 325 -9.94 -8.61 23.26
N HIS A 326 -10.90 -9.55 23.30
CA HIS A 326 -10.87 -10.82 22.58
C HIS A 326 -12.01 -10.99 21.57
N ASP A 327 -12.80 -9.94 21.26
CA ASP A 327 -13.79 -10.00 20.17
C ASP A 327 -13.04 -9.90 18.82
N TRP A 328 -13.31 -10.86 17.93
CA TRP A 328 -12.70 -10.96 16.59
C TRP A 328 -13.54 -10.28 15.50
N THR A 329 -14.74 -9.79 15.83
CA THR A 329 -15.69 -9.25 14.85
C THR A 329 -15.11 -8.09 14.04
N GLY A 330 -14.46 -7.13 14.71
CA GLY A 330 -13.80 -6.00 14.04
C GLY A 330 -12.71 -6.45 13.07
N LEU A 331 -11.93 -7.48 13.41
CA LEU A 331 -10.93 -8.05 12.50
C LEU A 331 -11.57 -8.72 11.28
N ILE A 332 -12.65 -9.49 11.47
CA ILE A 332 -13.35 -10.16 10.36
C ILE A 332 -13.93 -9.11 9.40
N VAL A 333 -14.60 -8.08 9.91
CA VAL A 333 -15.16 -6.99 9.10
C VAL A 333 -14.05 -6.18 8.40
N PHE A 334 -12.91 -5.94 9.06
CA PHE A 334 -11.72 -5.35 8.44
C PHE A 334 -11.16 -6.20 7.30
N LEU A 335 -11.02 -7.52 7.48
CA LEU A 335 -10.49 -8.41 6.43
C LEU A 335 -11.42 -8.46 5.20
N VAL A 336 -12.74 -8.50 5.41
CA VAL A 336 -13.73 -8.36 4.33
C VAL A 336 -13.58 -7.00 3.63
N SER A 337 -13.42 -5.92 4.39
CA SER A 337 -13.21 -4.57 3.86
C SER A 337 -11.95 -4.47 2.99
N VAL A 338 -10.83 -5.03 3.47
CA VAL A 338 -9.56 -5.12 2.71
C VAL A 338 -9.74 -5.93 1.44
N ALA A 339 -10.47 -7.04 1.47
CA ALA A 339 -10.74 -7.85 0.27
C ALA A 339 -11.57 -7.07 -0.77
N VAL A 340 -12.59 -6.33 -0.35
CA VAL A 340 -13.39 -5.46 -1.23
C VAL A 340 -12.54 -4.33 -1.82
N ILE A 341 -11.70 -3.68 -1.01
CA ILE A 341 -10.79 -2.62 -1.46
C ILE A 341 -9.75 -3.17 -2.45
N ALA A 342 -9.18 -4.33 -2.18
CA ALA A 342 -8.23 -5.00 -3.07
C ALA A 342 -8.87 -5.38 -4.40
N ALA A 343 -10.11 -5.90 -4.39
CA ALA A 343 -10.88 -6.18 -5.60
C ALA A 343 -11.16 -4.89 -6.40
N ALA A 344 -11.64 -3.82 -5.76
CA ALA A 344 -11.88 -2.53 -6.41
C ALA A 344 -10.58 -1.96 -7.03
N ALA A 345 -9.46 -2.03 -6.31
CA ALA A 345 -8.16 -1.59 -6.80
C ALA A 345 -7.67 -2.45 -7.98
N TYR A 346 -7.87 -3.77 -7.94
CA TYR A 346 -7.52 -4.71 -9.00
C TYR A 346 -8.34 -4.50 -10.28
N PHE A 347 -9.65 -4.28 -10.15
CA PHE A 347 -10.58 -4.08 -11.26
C PHE A 347 -10.59 -2.65 -11.82
N ALA A 348 -10.02 -1.67 -11.11
CA ALA A 348 -9.78 -0.32 -11.65
C ALA A 348 -8.68 -0.35 -12.76
N ARG A 349 -9.09 -0.80 -13.96
CA ARG A 349 -8.31 -0.94 -15.21
C ARG A 349 -9.15 -0.44 -16.39
N PRO A 350 -8.53 0.01 -17.51
CA PRO A 350 -9.26 0.58 -18.64
C PRO A 350 -10.40 -0.26 -19.20
N VAL A 351 -10.25 -1.59 -19.29
CA VAL A 351 -11.29 -2.51 -19.79
C VAL A 351 -12.60 -2.45 -18.96
N VAL A 352 -12.49 -2.30 -17.64
CA VAL A 352 -13.64 -2.22 -16.72
C VAL A 352 -14.17 -0.78 -16.62
N LEU A 353 -13.27 0.21 -16.69
CA LEU A 353 -13.61 1.63 -16.52
C LEU A 353 -14.22 2.25 -17.78
N ALA A 354 -13.86 1.79 -18.98
CA ALA A 354 -14.34 2.36 -20.23
C ALA A 354 -15.87 2.29 -20.42
N PRO A 355 -16.57 1.16 -20.14
CA PRO A 355 -18.03 1.12 -20.19
C PRO A 355 -18.71 2.13 -19.25
N VAL A 356 -18.17 2.32 -18.04
CA VAL A 356 -18.69 3.31 -17.08
C VAL A 356 -18.45 4.73 -17.62
N ALA A 357 -17.23 5.05 -18.04
CA ALA A 357 -16.85 6.36 -18.56
C ALA A 357 -17.65 6.80 -19.80
N LYS A 358 -18.10 5.85 -20.63
CA LYS A 358 -18.96 6.11 -21.80
C LYS A 358 -20.30 6.80 -21.46
N HIS A 359 -20.79 6.70 -20.22
CA HIS A 359 -22.02 7.38 -19.80
C HIS A 359 -21.85 8.91 -19.72
N GLY A 360 -20.63 9.39 -19.43
CA GLY A 360 -20.32 10.83 -19.30
C GLY A 360 -19.62 11.46 -20.51
N GLY A 361 -19.23 10.67 -21.51
CA GLY A 361 -18.36 11.14 -22.59
C GLY A 361 -17.93 10.04 -23.56
N GLU A 362 -17.13 10.42 -24.55
CA GLU A 362 -16.57 9.47 -25.51
C GLU A 362 -15.29 8.84 -24.94
N VAL A 363 -15.16 7.52 -25.04
CA VAL A 363 -13.91 6.81 -24.71
C VAL A 363 -13.26 6.34 -26.01
N THR A 364 -12.06 6.84 -26.29
CA THR A 364 -11.21 6.38 -27.40
C THR A 364 -10.08 5.52 -26.83
N GLY A 365 -10.09 4.24 -27.19
CA GLY A 365 -8.93 3.37 -26.99
C GLY A 365 -7.78 3.76 -27.92
N ARG A 366 -6.62 3.19 -27.67
CA ARG A 366 -5.50 3.19 -28.63
C ARG A 366 -5.63 2.05 -29.64
#